data_AF-A0A3N5IGF1-F1
#
_entry.id   AF-A0A3N5IGF1-F1
#
_cell.length_a   1.000
_cell.length_b   1.000
_cell.length_c   1.000
_cell.angle_alpha   90.00
_cell.angle_beta   90.00
_cell.angle_gamma   90.00
#
_symmetry.space_group_name_H-M   'P 1'
#
loop_
_entity.id
_entity.type
_entity.pdbx_description
1 polymer ?
#
loop_
_entity_poly.entity_id
_entity_poly.type
_entity_poly.pdbx_seq_one_letter_code
_entity_poly.pdbx_strand_id
1 'polypeptide(L)'
;MEEARPIEVMEILVCAGGVAYGLLLAYGLKQEWRWITDPPEWTSVIYFPTVVKMIWGPKHVRSFAYLTAYGALVLSLICLVQSVVGSF
;
A
#
# COMPACT_ATOMS: atom_id res chain seq x y z
N MET A 1 -23.22 16.65 -17.25
CA MET A 1 -23.08 15.68 -16.14
C MET A 1 -22.53 14.34 -16.67
N GLU A 2 -21.39 14.37 -17.37
CA GLU A 2 -20.76 13.17 -17.95
C GLU A 2 -19.33 12.96 -17.43
N GLU A 3 -18.69 14.02 -16.91
CA GLU A 3 -17.35 13.99 -16.32
C GLU A 3 -17.29 13.44 -14.88
N ALA A 4 -18.40 13.43 -14.12
CA ALA A 4 -18.39 12.98 -12.72
C ALA A 4 -18.27 11.45 -12.59
N ARG A 5 -18.96 10.68 -13.44
CA ARG A 5 -18.91 9.21 -13.45
C ARG A 5 -17.51 8.62 -13.71
N PRO A 6 -16.71 9.09 -14.69
CA PRO A 6 -15.37 8.54 -14.89
C PRO A 6 -14.43 8.83 -13.71
N ILE A 7 -14.63 9.95 -13.00
CA ILE A 7 -13.84 10.30 -11.81
C ILE A 7 -14.17 9.35 -10.64
N GLU A 8 -15.45 9.10 -10.37
CA GLU A 8 -15.87 8.16 -9.32
C GLU A 8 -15.37 6.72 -9.57
N VAL A 9 -15.47 6.25 -10.81
CA VAL A 9 -14.97 4.91 -11.18
C VAL A 9 -13.45 4.83 -11.02
N MET A 10 -12.72 5.89 -11.41
CA MET A 10 -11.28 5.95 -11.24
C MET A 10 -10.89 5.94 -9.76
N GLU A 11 -11.61 6.65 -8.90
CA GLU A 11 -11.37 6.66 -7.45
C GLU A 11 -11.56 5.27 -6.83
N ILE A 12 -12.67 4.60 -7.15
CA ILE A 12 -12.95 3.23 -6.68
C ILE A 12 -11.83 2.27 -7.14
N LEU A 13 -11.39 2.36 -8.40
CA LEU A 13 -10.33 1.51 -8.93
C LEU A 13 -8.99 1.76 -8.23
N VAL A 14 -8.63 3.02 -7.98
CA VAL A 14 -7.41 3.39 -7.25
C VAL A 14 -7.46 2.85 -5.83
N CYS A 15 -8.59 3.00 -5.13
CA CYS A 15 -8.70 2.55 -3.74
C CYS A 15 -8.79 1.03 -3.64
N ALA A 16 -9.46 0.34 -4.56
CA ALA A 16 -9.41 -1.11 -4.68
C ALA A 16 -7.98 -1.63 -4.97
N GLY A 17 -7.24 -0.95 -5.84
CA GLY A 17 -5.83 -1.23 -6.11
C GLY A 17 -4.96 -1.08 -4.87
N GLY A 18 -5.19 -0.03 -4.07
CA GLY A 18 -4.52 0.17 -2.79
C GLY A 18 -4.81 -0.94 -1.77
N VAL A 19 -6.07 -1.41 -1.68
CA VAL A 19 -6.44 -2.55 -0.83
C VAL A 19 -5.71 -3.82 -1.28
N ALA A 20 -5.72 -4.12 -2.57
CA ALA A 20 -5.02 -5.28 -3.12
C ALA A 20 -3.51 -5.22 -2.84
N TYR A 21 -2.90 -4.04 -3.01
CA TYR A 21 -1.49 -3.82 -2.69
C TYR A 21 -1.19 -4.00 -1.19
N GLY A 22 -2.00 -3.43 -0.30
CA GLY A 22 -1.86 -3.59 1.14
C GLY A 22 -1.97 -5.06 1.59
N LEU A 23 -2.94 -5.81 1.03
CA LEU A 23 -3.09 -7.24 1.28
C LEU A 23 -1.89 -8.05 0.77
N LEU A 24 -1.40 -7.72 -0.43
CA LEU A 24 -0.22 -8.38 -1.01
C LEU A 24 1.01 -8.18 -0.13
N LEU A 25 1.23 -6.96 0.38
CA LEU A 25 2.32 -6.67 1.30
C LEU A 25 2.17 -7.40 2.63
N ALA A 26 0.96 -7.40 3.23
CA ALA A 26 0.70 -8.11 4.48
C ALA A 26 0.89 -9.63 4.32
N TYR A 27 0.46 -10.18 3.19
CA TYR A 27 0.68 -11.59 2.85
C TYR A 27 2.16 -11.90 2.64
N GLY A 28 2.87 -11.05 1.89
CA GLY A 28 4.30 -11.22 1.65
C GLY A 28 5.13 -11.08 2.93
N LEU A 29 4.72 -10.24 3.89
CA LEU A 29 5.32 -10.19 5.23
C LEU A 29 5.13 -11.49 6.01
N LYS A 30 3.93 -12.07 5.94
CA LYS A 30 3.62 -13.36 6.58
C LYS A 30 4.43 -14.51 5.96
N GLN A 31 4.66 -14.45 4.65
CA GLN A 31 5.48 -15.42 3.91
C GLN A 31 6.99 -15.10 3.95
N GLU A 32 7.40 -14.07 4.68
CA GLU A 32 8.80 -13.62 4.80
C GLU A 32 9.48 -13.42 3.43
N TRP A 33 8.76 -12.82 2.49
CA TRP A 33 9.30 -12.50 1.17
C TRP A 33 10.52 -11.59 1.30
N ARG A 34 11.65 -12.08 0.79
CA ARG A 34 12.94 -11.43 0.96
C ARG A 34 12.97 -10.01 0.40
N TRP A 35 12.25 -9.71 -0.67
CA TRP A 35 12.16 -8.36 -1.24
C TRP A 35 11.38 -7.37 -0.37
N ILE A 36 10.56 -7.83 0.59
CA ILE A 36 9.81 -6.98 1.52
C ILE A 36 10.62 -6.71 2.78
N THR A 37 11.28 -7.75 3.31
CA THR A 37 12.06 -7.67 4.55
C THR A 37 13.49 -7.20 4.33
N ASP A 38 14.02 -7.38 3.12
CA ASP A 38 15.34 -6.96 2.68
C ASP A 38 15.27 -6.44 1.23
N PRO A 39 14.57 -5.30 1.01
CA PRO A 39 14.37 -4.77 -0.32
C PRO A 39 15.69 -4.33 -0.97
N PRO A 40 15.84 -4.53 -2.29
CA PRO A 40 16.97 -3.98 -3.02
C PRO A 40 16.84 -2.45 -3.15
N GLU A 41 17.97 -1.75 -3.15
CA GLU A 41 18.03 -0.29 -3.02
C GLU A 41 17.27 0.49 -4.10
N TRP A 42 17.21 -0.04 -5.33
CA TRP A 42 16.48 0.57 -6.44
C TRP A 42 14.96 0.68 -6.21
N THR A 43 14.40 -0.06 -5.25
CA THR A 43 12.97 0.00 -4.91
C THR A 43 12.59 1.18 -4.02
N SER A 44 13.55 2.03 -3.62
CA SER A 44 13.32 3.21 -2.77
C SER A 44 12.28 4.18 -3.32
N VAL A 45 12.11 4.22 -4.65
CA VAL A 45 11.12 5.08 -5.33
C VAL A 45 9.68 4.61 -5.08
N ILE A 46 9.47 3.31 -4.85
CA ILE A 46 8.15 2.68 -4.81
C ILE A 46 7.83 2.00 -3.48
N TYR A 47 8.83 1.80 -2.62
CA TYR A 47 8.68 1.05 -1.37
C TYR A 47 9.41 1.75 -0.23
N PHE A 48 8.62 2.40 0.63
CA PHE A 48 9.12 3.20 1.76
C PHE A 48 10.10 2.45 2.69
N PRO A 49 9.89 1.16 3.04
CA PRO A 49 10.83 0.43 3.88
C PRO A 49 12.24 0.31 3.29
N THR A 50 12.43 0.49 1.98
CA THR A 50 13.76 0.57 1.36
C THR A 50 14.49 1.84 1.77
N VAL A 51 13.79 2.98 1.89
CA VAL A 51 14.38 4.23 2.42
C VAL A 51 14.78 4.03 3.88
N VAL A 52 13.95 3.34 4.65
CA VAL A 52 14.26 3.00 6.06
C VAL A 52 15.54 2.17 6.14
N LYS A 53 15.70 1.18 5.25
CA LYS A 53 16.93 0.38 5.13
C LYS A 53 18.16 1.24 4.86
N MET A 54 18.06 2.19 3.94
CA MET A 54 19.20 3.05 3.56
C MET A 54 19.64 3.98 4.69
N ILE A 55 18.70 4.51 5.48
CA ILE A 55 18.99 5.52 6.52
C ILE A 55 19.34 4.86 7.86
N TRP A 56 18.57 3.87 8.30
CA TRP A 56 18.67 3.26 9.64
C TRP A 56 19.15 1.80 9.63
N GLY A 57 19.47 1.25 8.47
CA GLY A 57 19.91 -0.13 8.31
C GLY A 57 18.76 -1.16 8.32
N PRO A 58 19.08 -2.46 8.16
CA PRO A 58 18.09 -3.52 7.95
C PRO A 58 17.25 -3.85 9.19
N LYS A 59 17.70 -3.47 10.39
CA LYS A 59 17.07 -3.85 11.67
C LYS A 59 15.62 -3.36 11.79
N HIS A 60 15.31 -2.20 11.23
CA HIS A 60 14.00 -1.56 11.35
C HIS A 60 13.06 -1.84 10.17
N VAL A 61 13.56 -2.47 9.10
CA VAL A 61 12.80 -2.67 7.86
C VAL A 61 11.54 -3.48 8.10
N ARG A 62 11.61 -4.56 8.89
CA ARG A 62 10.44 -5.42 9.16
C ARG A 62 9.31 -4.68 9.89
N SER A 63 9.65 -3.88 10.91
CA SER A 63 8.65 -3.11 11.66
C SER A 63 8.00 -2.04 10.79
N PHE A 64 8.80 -1.32 10.00
CA PHE A 64 8.27 -0.32 9.07
C PHE A 64 7.49 -0.94 7.92
N ALA A 65 7.89 -2.12 7.43
CA ALA A 65 7.14 -2.84 6.42
C ALA A 65 5.75 -3.25 6.94
N TYR A 66 5.62 -3.70 8.19
CA TYR A 66 4.32 -3.93 8.81
C TYR A 66 3.48 -2.65 8.89
N LEU A 67 4.09 -1.54 9.31
CA LEU A 67 3.41 -0.25 9.39
C LEU A 67 2.93 0.21 7.99
N THR A 68 3.77 0.08 6.97
CA THR A 68 3.43 0.43 5.58
C THR A 68 2.33 -0.48 5.04
N ALA A 69 2.42 -1.80 5.24
CA ALA A 69 1.44 -2.76 4.74
C ALA A 69 0.05 -2.53 5.34
N TYR A 70 -0.04 -2.49 6.68
CA TYR A 70 -1.31 -2.30 7.37
C TYR A 70 -1.82 -0.86 7.26
N GLY A 71 -0.93 0.13 7.29
CA GLY A 71 -1.29 1.53 7.11
C GLY A 71 -1.89 1.78 5.73
N ALA A 72 -1.25 1.29 4.66
CA ALA A 72 -1.79 1.36 3.31
C ALA A 72 -3.13 0.62 3.21
N LEU A 73 -3.23 -0.59 3.75
CA LEU A 73 -4.45 -1.38 3.73
C LEU A 73 -5.62 -0.66 4.38
N VAL A 74 -5.44 -0.11 5.58
CA VAL A 74 -6.49 0.59 6.33
C VAL A 74 -6.93 1.85 5.60
N LEU A 75 -5.99 2.67 5.14
CA LEU A 75 -6.31 3.91 4.41
C LEU A 75 -7.04 3.61 3.09
N SER A 76 -6.60 2.59 2.35
CA SER A 76 -7.27 2.20 1.10
C SER A 76 -8.64 1.58 1.34
N LEU A 77 -8.84 0.84 2.43
CA LEU A 77 -10.17 0.34 2.82
C LEU A 77 -11.11 1.48 3.19
N ILE A 78 -10.65 2.46 3.96
CA ILE A 78 -11.44 3.66 4.30
C ILE A 78 -11.83 4.39 3.02
N CYS A 79 -10.87 4.64 2.13
CA CYS A 79 -11.15 5.27 0.84
C CYS A 79 -12.20 4.46 0.06
N LEU A 80 -11.99 3.15 -0.11
CA LEU A 80 -12.89 2.30 -0.89
C LEU A 80 -14.32 2.32 -0.32
N VAL A 81 -14.46 2.25 1.01
CA VAL A 81 -15.78 2.34 1.66
C VAL A 81 -16.42 3.71 1.42
N GLN A 82 -15.65 4.80 1.54
CA GLN A 82 -16.17 6.15 1.30
C GLN A 82 -16.58 6.36 -0.16
N SER A 83 -15.76 5.94 -1.12
CA SER A 83 -16.07 6.06 -2.55
C SER A 83 -17.29 5.21 -2.90
N VAL A 84 -17.38 3.96 -2.41
CA VAL A 84 -18.53 3.09 -2.68
C VAL A 84 -19.81 3.63 -2.04
N VAL A 85 -19.78 4.05 -0.78
CA VAL A 85 -20.95 4.62 -0.10
C VAL A 85 -21.38 5.95 -0.72
N GLY A 86 -20.42 6.79 -1.15
CA GLY A 86 -20.70 8.06 -1.82
C GLY A 86 -21.25 7.93 -3.24
N SER A 87 -21.09 6.77 -3.89
CA SER A 87 -21.64 6.48 -5.22
C SER A 87 -23.09 5.99 -5.21
N PHE A 88 -23.72 5.77 -4.04
CA PHE A 88 -25.13 5.40 -3.88
C PHE A 88 -25.98 6.59 -3.44
#